data_AF-A0A945VTT3-F1
#
_entry.id   AF-A0A945VTT3-F1
#
_cell.length_a   1.000
_cell.length_b   1.000
_cell.length_c   1.000
_cell.angle_alpha   90.00
_cell.angle_beta   90.00
_cell.angle_gamma   90.00
#
_symmetry.space_group_name_H-M   'P 1'
#
loop_
_entity.id
_entity.type
_entity.pdbx_description
1 polymer ?
#
loop_
_entity_poly.entity_id
_entity_poly.type
_entity_poly.pdbx_seq_one_letter_code
_entity_poly.pdbx_strand_id
1 'polypeptide(L)'
;LHIPKKHWLRDEHRFMTFHEIFESGVGRYMYARQYEEDGIELIENTPEEIESLAIEMDERLKGTWHTTYEDEELQKRFWDVFPKSELHGEIKSRIGSEFLRENRDMLY
;
A
#
# COMPACT_ATOMS: atom_id res chain seq x y z
N LEU A 1 -3.45 3.97 -10.03
CA LEU A 1 -4.07 3.79 -8.71
C LEU A 1 -3.97 2.31 -8.37
N HIS A 2 -3.56 1.95 -7.16
CA HIS A 2 -3.37 0.56 -6.75
C HIS A 2 -3.46 0.40 -5.23
N ILE A 3 -3.59 -0.84 -4.75
CA ILE A 3 -3.45 -1.22 -3.33
C ILE A 3 -2.57 -2.47 -3.23
N PRO A 4 -1.57 -2.50 -2.33
CA PRO A 4 -0.77 -3.70 -2.08
C PRO A 4 -1.50 -4.66 -1.12
N LYS A 5 -1.13 -5.95 -1.16
CA LYS A 5 -1.51 -6.88 -0.08
C LYS A 5 -0.83 -6.45 1.22
N LYS A 6 -1.49 -6.70 2.35
CA LYS A 6 -0.96 -6.35 3.68
C LYS A 6 -0.08 -7.49 4.20
N HIS A 7 1.07 -7.14 4.78
CA HIS A 7 2.05 -8.08 5.29
C HIS A 7 1.88 -8.19 6.81
N TRP A 8 1.34 -9.30 7.29
CA TRP A 8 1.10 -9.54 8.71
C TRP A 8 2.27 -10.30 9.33
N LEU A 9 2.91 -9.70 10.34
CA LEU A 9 3.96 -10.35 11.13
C LEU A 9 3.30 -11.24 12.17
N ARG A 10 3.42 -12.56 12.01
CA ARG A 10 2.74 -13.54 12.88
C ARG A 10 3.17 -13.43 14.34
N ASP A 11 4.46 -13.23 14.59
CA ASP A 11 5.02 -13.20 15.94
C ASP A 11 4.76 -11.88 16.67
N GLU A 12 4.65 -10.77 15.93
CA GLU A 12 4.43 -9.43 16.49
C GLU A 12 2.95 -9.04 16.54
N HIS A 13 2.07 -9.83 15.91
CA HIS A 13 0.64 -9.57 15.82
C HIS A 13 0.30 -8.15 15.33
N ARG A 14 0.99 -7.72 14.27
CA ARG A 14 0.75 -6.43 13.60
C ARG A 14 1.08 -6.51 12.12
N PHE A 15 0.62 -5.51 11.37
CA PHE A 15 1.08 -5.31 10.00
C PHE A 15 2.48 -4.69 9.98
N MET A 16 3.26 -5.05 8.96
CA MET A 16 4.47 -4.33 8.61
C MET A 16 4.12 -2.92 8.14
N THR A 17 4.97 -1.97 8.50
CA THR A 17 4.94 -0.63 7.93
C THR A 17 5.48 -0.65 6.51
N PHE A 18 5.15 0.35 5.70
CA PHE A 18 5.73 0.49 4.36
C PHE A 18 7.25 0.62 4.42
N HIS A 19 7.78 1.32 5.43
CA HIS A 19 9.22 1.45 5.63
C HIS A 19 9.88 0.08 5.86
N GLU A 20 9.31 -0.76 6.73
CA GLU A 20 9.82 -2.11 6.98
C GLU A 20 9.78 -2.98 5.72
N ILE A 21 8.70 -2.90 4.93
CA ILE A 21 8.57 -3.67 3.67
C ILE A 21 9.68 -3.27 2.68
N PHE A 22 9.98 -1.97 2.56
CA PHE A 22 10.99 -1.48 1.64
C PHE A 22 12.42 -1.75 2.11
N GLU A 23 12.72 -1.55 3.40
CA GLU A 23 14.05 -1.77 3.98
C GLU A 23 14.44 -3.25 3.99
N SER A 24 13.51 -4.14 4.37
CA SER A 24 13.76 -5.59 4.39
C SER A 24 13.82 -6.21 3.00
N GLY A 25 13.21 -5.55 2.00
CA GLY A 25 13.14 -6.05 0.63
C GLY A 25 12.13 -7.19 0.42
N VAL A 26 11.31 -7.52 1.43
CA VAL A 26 10.29 -8.59 1.34
C VAL A 26 9.27 -8.32 0.25
N GLY A 27 9.00 -7.06 -0.08
CA GLY A 27 8.12 -6.68 -1.20
C GLY A 27 8.63 -7.11 -2.59
N ARG A 28 9.85 -7.67 -2.68
CA ARG A 28 10.44 -8.24 -3.91
C ARG A 28 10.41 -9.77 -3.94
N TYR A 29 9.81 -10.42 -2.94
CA TYR A 29 9.67 -11.87 -2.92
C TYR A 29 8.78 -12.33 -4.06
N MET A 30 9.24 -13.38 -4.74
CA MET A 30 8.60 -13.93 -5.94
C MET A 30 7.78 -15.19 -5.60
N TYR A 31 7.98 -15.77 -4.41
CA TYR A 31 7.34 -17.02 -3.99
C TYR A 31 6.72 -16.91 -2.60
N ALA A 32 5.54 -17.50 -2.42
CA ALA A 32 4.82 -17.54 -1.15
C ALA A 32 5.67 -18.10 0.01
N ARG A 33 6.47 -19.13 -0.28
CA ARG A 33 7.37 -19.76 0.69
C ARG A 33 8.35 -18.78 1.35
N GLN A 34 8.80 -17.74 0.64
CA GLN A 34 9.72 -16.75 1.23
C GLN A 34 9.04 -15.95 2.35
N TYR A 35 7.77 -15.59 2.18
CA TYR A 35 6.99 -14.94 3.23
C TYR A 35 6.74 -15.91 4.40
N GLU A 36 6.43 -17.18 4.12
CA GLU A 36 6.22 -18.20 5.15
C GLU A 36 7.47 -18.40 6.01
N GLU A 37 8.64 -18.52 5.38
CA GLU A 37 9.94 -18.68 6.07
C GLU A 37 10.29 -17.49 6.97
N ASP A 38 9.86 -16.28 6.60
CA ASP A 38 10.10 -15.05 7.35
C ASP A 38 9.01 -14.70 8.37
N GLY A 39 8.07 -15.61 8.65
CA GLY A 39 7.02 -15.34 9.63
C GLY A 39 5.93 -14.38 9.13
N ILE A 40 5.87 -14.11 7.82
CA ILE A 40 4.96 -13.15 7.20
C ILE A 40 3.76 -13.89 6.58
N GLU A 41 2.56 -13.41 6.86
CA GLU A 41 1.34 -13.81 6.18
C GLU A 41 0.87 -12.68 5.26
N LEU A 42 0.61 -13.01 3.98
CA LEU A 42 0.02 -12.05 3.05
C LEU A 42 -1.49 -12.06 3.19
N ILE A 43 -2.04 -10.96 3.68
CA ILE A 43 -3.48 -10.79 3.82
C ILE A 43 -4.04 -10.26 2.50
N GLU A 44 -5.01 -11.00 1.97
CA GLU A 44 -5.78 -10.63 0.78
C GLU A 44 -6.55 -9.34 1.01
N ASN A 45 -6.65 -8.51 -0.03
CA ASN A 45 -7.52 -7.33 0.01
C ASN A 45 -8.98 -7.79 0.08
N THR A 46 -9.78 -7.13 0.91
CA THR A 46 -11.21 -7.46 1.00
C THR A 46 -11.97 -6.99 -0.25
N PRO A 47 -13.15 -7.56 -0.55
CA PRO A 47 -14.01 -7.06 -1.61
C PRO A 47 -14.29 -5.56 -1.50
N GLU A 48 -14.45 -5.04 -0.28
CA GLU A 48 -14.72 -3.63 0.02
C GLU A 48 -13.50 -2.73 -0.29
N GLU A 49 -12.28 -3.21 0.01
CA GLU A 49 -11.04 -2.50 -0.37
C GLU A 49 -10.90 -2.42 -1.89
N ILE A 50 -11.23 -3.49 -2.61
CA ILE A 50 -11.19 -3.54 -4.08
C ILE A 50 -12.29 -2.66 -4.69
N GLU A 51 -13.50 -2.71 -4.15
CA GLU A 51 -14.63 -1.88 -4.59
C GLU A 51 -14.31 -0.40 -4.41
N SER A 52 -13.83 0.00 -3.23
CA SER A 52 -13.46 1.38 -2.92
C SER A 52 -12.39 1.90 -3.88
N LEU A 53 -11.39 1.07 -4.21
CA LEU A 53 -10.38 1.41 -5.21
C LEU A 53 -10.99 1.61 -6.59
N ALA A 54 -11.89 0.71 -7.02
CA ALA A 54 -12.52 0.79 -8.34
C ALA A 54 -13.41 2.03 -8.47
N ILE A 55 -14.15 2.40 -7.42
CA ILE A 55 -14.93 3.63 -7.35
C ILE A 55 -14.01 4.86 -7.48
N GLU A 56 -12.93 4.93 -6.71
CA GLU A 56 -11.97 6.04 -6.81
C GLU A 56 -11.38 6.15 -8.23
N MET A 57 -11.03 5.01 -8.86
CA MET A 57 -10.54 5.01 -10.24
C MET A 57 -11.56 5.62 -11.21
N ASP A 58 -12.81 5.19 -11.14
CA ASP A 58 -13.89 5.66 -12.01
C ASP A 58 -14.18 7.16 -11.82
N GLU A 59 -14.28 7.62 -10.56
CA GLU A 59 -14.51 9.03 -10.24
C GLU A 59 -13.35 9.93 -10.67
N ARG A 60 -12.10 9.45 -10.56
CA ARG A 60 -10.93 10.19 -11.05
C ARG A 60 -10.96 10.32 -12.57
N LEU A 61 -11.35 9.28 -13.29
CA LEU A 61 -11.50 9.33 -14.76
C LEU A 61 -12.62 10.28 -15.19
N LYS A 62 -13.71 10.34 -14.42
CA LYS A 62 -14.83 11.27 -14.65
C LYS A 62 -14.53 12.70 -14.20
N GLY A 63 -13.44 12.93 -13.47
CA GLY A 63 -13.11 14.23 -12.88
C GLY A 63 -14.02 14.63 -11.72
N THR A 64 -14.74 13.67 -11.12
CA THR A 64 -15.65 13.89 -9.99
C THR A 64 -15.01 13.54 -8.65
N TRP A 65 -13.84 12.92 -8.65
CA TRP A 65 -13.09 12.64 -7.43
C TRP A 65 -12.60 13.91 -6.75
N HIS A 66 -12.97 14.10 -5.48
CA HIS A 66 -12.51 15.22 -4.66
C HIS A 66 -11.47 14.73 -3.65
N THR A 67 -10.22 15.11 -3.86
CA THR A 67 -9.14 14.74 -2.93
C THR A 67 -9.15 15.69 -1.73
N THR A 68 -9.11 15.13 -0.52
CA THR A 68 -9.05 15.93 0.71
C THR A 68 -7.60 16.28 1.06
N TYR A 69 -7.42 17.25 1.98
CA TYR A 69 -6.09 17.56 2.52
C TYR A 69 -5.44 16.34 3.19
N GLU A 70 -6.23 15.56 3.93
CA GLU A 70 -5.76 14.35 4.59
C GLU A 70 -5.29 13.28 3.59
N ASP A 71 -6.01 13.09 2.48
CA ASP A 71 -5.59 12.14 1.44
C ASP A 71 -4.23 12.53 0.83
N GLU A 72 -3.98 13.83 0.60
CA GLU A 72 -2.67 14.29 0.10
C GLU A 72 -1.56 14.10 1.15
N GLU A 73 -1.86 14.32 2.43
CA GLU A 73 -0.91 14.10 3.51
C GLU A 73 -0.51 12.62 3.63
N LEU A 74 -1.49 11.71 3.61
CA LEU A 74 -1.24 10.27 3.67
C LEU A 74 -0.48 9.77 2.44
N GLN A 75 -0.79 10.28 1.25
CA GLN A 75 -0.03 9.96 0.04
C GLN A 75 1.40 10.43 0.14
N LYS A 76 1.63 11.66 0.60
CA LYS A 76 2.98 12.19 0.79
C LYS A 76 3.80 11.30 1.73
N ARG A 77 3.22 10.89 2.86
CA ARG A 77 3.89 9.99 3.82
C ARG A 77 4.30 8.67 3.19
N PHE A 78 3.44 8.07 2.36
CA PHE A 78 3.79 6.86 1.60
C PHE A 78 4.97 7.12 0.64
N TRP A 79 4.92 8.20 -0.14
CA TRP A 79 5.97 8.51 -1.11
C TRP A 79 7.30 8.93 -0.48
N ASP A 80 7.26 9.51 0.72
CA ASP A 80 8.46 9.90 1.48
C ASP A 80 9.29 8.66 1.89
N VAL A 81 8.66 7.51 2.12
CA VAL A 81 9.34 6.24 2.43
C VAL A 81 9.56 5.35 1.20
N PHE A 82 8.93 5.65 0.07
CA PHE A 82 9.03 4.84 -1.13
C PHE A 82 10.44 4.92 -1.74
N PRO A 83 11.13 3.78 -1.97
CA PRO A 83 12.50 3.80 -2.44
C PRO A 83 12.60 4.31 -3.88
N LYS A 84 13.57 5.19 -4.13
CA LYS A 84 13.90 5.61 -5.51
C LYS A 84 14.45 4.40 -6.27
N SER A 85 13.88 4.13 -7.44
CA SER A 85 14.31 3.04 -8.32
C SER A 85 14.59 3.58 -9.72
N GLU A 86 15.70 3.15 -10.31
CA GLU A 86 16.05 3.49 -11.70
C GLU A 86 15.22 2.71 -12.73
N LEU A 87 14.51 1.65 -12.31
CA LEU A 87 13.82 0.74 -13.22
C LEU A 87 12.60 1.37 -13.91
N HIS A 88 11.92 2.31 -13.26
CA HIS A 88 10.61 2.83 -13.70
C HIS A 88 10.52 4.36 -13.77
N GLY A 89 11.62 5.06 -13.50
CA GLY A 89 11.62 6.52 -13.40
C GLY A 89 10.70 7.00 -12.27
N GLU A 90 10.07 8.17 -12.46
CA GLU A 90 9.12 8.72 -11.49
C GLU A 90 7.78 7.96 -11.56
N ILE A 91 7.45 7.23 -10.49
CA ILE A 91 6.16 6.57 -10.35
C ILE A 91 5.09 7.61 -10.02
N LYS A 92 4.07 7.72 -10.88
CA LYS A 92 2.95 8.67 -10.72
C LYS A 92 1.66 8.02 -10.23
N SER A 93 1.66 6.69 -10.04
CA SER A 93 0.47 5.93 -9.64
C SER A 93 0.23 6.07 -8.14
N ARG A 94 -0.88 6.70 -7.73
CA ARG A 94 -1.27 6.83 -6.33
C ARG A 94 -1.67 5.47 -5.70
N ILE A 95 -1.64 5.40 -4.37
CA ILE A 95 -2.29 4.33 -3.58
C ILE A 95 -3.80 4.66 -3.45
N GLY A 96 -4.67 3.68 -3.23
CA GLY A 96 -6.08 3.95 -2.91
C GLY A 96 -6.21 4.85 -1.66
N SER A 97 -7.02 5.90 -1.74
CA SER A 97 -7.16 6.91 -0.68
C SER A 97 -7.87 6.33 0.55
N GLU A 98 -8.93 5.54 0.35
CA GLU A 98 -9.61 4.82 1.45
C GLU A 98 -8.66 3.83 2.13
N PHE A 99 -7.89 3.09 1.34
CA PHE A 99 -6.91 2.13 1.85
C PHE A 99 -5.89 2.79 2.78
N LEU A 100 -5.35 3.97 2.41
CA LEU A 100 -4.44 4.71 3.29
C LEU A 100 -5.13 5.25 4.55
N ARG A 101 -6.40 5.67 4.44
CA ARG A 101 -7.18 6.18 5.59
C ARG A 101 -7.47 5.11 6.62
N GLU A 102 -7.73 3.88 6.19
CA GLU A 102 -8.00 2.74 7.08
C GLU A 102 -6.72 2.07 7.61
N ASN A 103 -5.61 2.12 6.86
CA ASN A 103 -4.36 1.45 7.22
C ASN A 103 -3.26 2.44 7.66
N ARG A 104 -3.63 3.46 8.44
CA ARG A 104 -2.70 4.51 8.87
C ARG A 104 -1.50 3.98 9.62
N ASP A 105 -1.69 2.96 10.44
CA ASP A 105 -0.62 2.36 11.26
C ASP A 105 0.53 1.80 10.39
N MET A 106 0.29 1.49 9.11
CA MET A 106 1.34 1.07 8.18
C MET A 106 2.24 2.23 7.70
N LEU A 107 1.89 3.49 7.99
CA LEU A 107 2.65 4.69 7.61
C LEU A 107 3.58 5.21 8.73
N TYR A 108 3.55 4.64 9.94
CA TYR A 108 4.26 5.15 11.12
C TYR A 108 5.24 4.14 11.72
#